data_AF-A8H1H9-F1
#
_entry.id   AF-A8H1H9-F1
#
_cell.length_a   1.000
_cell.length_b   1.000
_cell.length_c   1.000
_cell.angle_alpha   90.00
_cell.angle_beta   90.00
_cell.angle_gamma   90.00
#
_symmetry.space_group_name_H-M   'P 1'
#
loop_
_entity.id
_entity.type
_entity.pdbx_description
1 polymer ?
#
loop_
_entity_poly.entity_id
_entity_poly.type
_entity_poly.pdbx_seq_one_letter_code
_entity_poly.pdbx_strand_id
1 'polypeptide(L)'
;MKIKKQKGVVLFFSLIILLIMTVIGVALAINSNQSIKMAGAGSERIEAMVEAHGALDKVLAAKAGTTLANINASQTVVDDTFNASSTLAPMVDGDVACQRSSAASGANLISCRRVEVSTDASFGRNNMGRVSIVTGVEQEVLTGS
;
A
#
# COMPACT_ATOMS: atom_id res chain seq x y z
N MET A 1 -60.35 25.60 -40.40
CA MET A 1 -58.91 25.88 -40.48
C MET A 1 -58.14 24.55 -40.47
N LYS A 2 -57.70 24.05 -41.64
CA LYS A 2 -57.09 22.72 -41.80
C LYS A 2 -55.60 22.77 -41.42
N ILE A 3 -55.24 22.19 -40.28
CA ILE A 3 -53.85 22.00 -39.85
C ILE A 3 -53.26 20.86 -40.71
N LYS A 4 -52.38 21.20 -41.67
CA LYS A 4 -51.59 20.21 -42.43
C LYS A 4 -50.63 19.51 -41.46
N LYS A 5 -50.83 18.20 -41.22
CA LYS A 5 -49.94 17.40 -40.37
C LYS A 5 -48.66 17.05 -41.14
N GLN A 6 -47.58 17.77 -40.90
CA GLN A 6 -46.22 17.40 -41.33
C GLN A 6 -45.74 16.18 -40.52
N LYS A 7 -46.18 14.97 -40.90
CA LYS A 7 -45.89 13.74 -40.13
C LYS A 7 -44.43 13.26 -40.21
N GLY A 8 -43.68 13.67 -41.25
CA GLY A 8 -42.29 13.20 -41.46
C GLY A 8 -41.23 13.94 -40.66
N VAL A 9 -41.33 15.27 -40.58
CA VAL A 9 -40.31 16.12 -39.91
C VAL A 9 -40.25 15.87 -38.41
N VAL A 10 -41.40 15.62 -37.77
CA VAL A 10 -41.47 15.33 -36.32
C VAL A 10 -40.79 14.01 -35.99
N LEU A 11 -40.89 13.00 -36.86
CA LEU A 11 -40.24 11.72 -36.66
C LEU A 11 -38.71 11.85 -36.75
N PHE A 12 -38.23 12.65 -37.69
CA PHE A 12 -36.80 12.93 -37.86
C PHE A 12 -36.22 13.65 -36.63
N PHE A 13 -36.93 14.67 -36.12
CA PHE A 13 -36.50 15.40 -34.92
C PHE A 13 -36.51 14.52 -33.67
N SER A 14 -37.53 13.66 -33.51
CA SER A 14 -37.60 12.67 -32.43
C SER A 14 -36.40 11.72 -32.46
N LEU A 15 -36.02 11.25 -33.65
CA LEU A 15 -34.89 10.34 -33.82
C LEU A 15 -33.55 10.99 -33.45
N ILE A 16 -33.34 12.27 -33.81
CA ILE A 16 -32.14 13.01 -33.41
C ILE A 16 -32.07 13.17 -31.88
N ILE A 17 -33.18 13.56 -31.24
CA ILE A 17 -33.23 13.73 -29.78
C ILE A 17 -32.96 12.40 -29.07
N LEU A 18 -33.53 11.30 -29.57
CA LEU A 18 -33.30 9.96 -29.04
C LEU A 18 -31.82 9.59 -29.12
N LEU A 19 -31.17 9.87 -30.26
CA LEU A 19 -29.74 9.63 -30.46
C LEU A 19 -28.86 10.44 -29.50
N ILE A 20 -29.19 11.72 -29.26
CA ILE A 20 -28.45 12.55 -28.31
C ILE A 20 -28.59 12.01 -26.89
N MET A 21 -29.82 11.63 -26.49
CA MET A 21 -30.08 11.08 -25.15
C MET A 21 -29.34 9.75 -24.90
N THR A 22 -29.24 8.87 -25.90
CA THR A 22 -28.50 7.62 -25.75
C THR A 22 -27.00 7.84 -25.63
N VAL A 23 -26.42 8.76 -26.40
CA VAL A 23 -24.98 9.10 -26.30
C VAL A 23 -24.65 9.66 -24.92
N ILE A 24 -25.47 10.56 -24.39
CA ILE A 24 -25.29 11.11 -23.03
C ILE A 24 -25.41 9.99 -21.99
N GLY A 25 -26.40 9.11 -22.12
CA GLY A 25 -26.59 7.97 -21.21
C GLY A 25 -25.39 7.02 -21.19
N VAL A 26 -24.86 6.65 -22.37
CA VAL A 26 -23.69 5.78 -22.49
C VAL A 26 -22.44 6.46 -21.91
N ALA A 27 -22.22 7.75 -22.18
CA ALA A 27 -21.08 8.48 -21.65
C ALA A 27 -21.05 8.52 -20.10
N LEU A 28 -22.21 8.72 -19.47
CA LEU A 28 -22.33 8.69 -18.01
C LEU A 28 -22.12 7.28 -17.45
N ALA A 29 -22.67 6.25 -18.11
CA ALA A 29 -22.51 4.86 -17.69
C ALA A 29 -21.05 4.39 -17.74
N ILE A 30 -20.29 4.77 -18.78
CA ILE A 30 -18.87 4.41 -18.91
C ILE A 30 -18.03 5.00 -17.76
N ASN A 31 -18.21 6.28 -17.45
CA ASN A 31 -17.49 6.93 -16.35
C ASN A 31 -17.81 6.30 -15.00
N SER A 32 -19.08 5.95 -14.75
CA SER A 32 -19.48 5.26 -13.51
C SER A 32 -18.81 3.89 -13.38
N ASN A 33 -18.77 3.11 -14.46
CA ASN A 33 -18.18 1.77 -14.42
C ASN A 33 -16.66 1.81 -14.20
N GLN A 34 -15.98 2.87 -14.68
CA GLN A 34 -14.57 3.10 -14.38
C GLN A 34 -14.36 3.42 -12.90
N SER A 35 -15.17 4.32 -12.33
CA SER A 35 -15.09 4.68 -10.91
C SER A 35 -15.32 3.48 -9.99
N ILE A 36 -16.26 2.58 -10.31
CA ILE A 36 -16.52 1.36 -9.53
C ILE A 36 -15.31 0.42 -9.56
N LYS A 37 -14.69 0.22 -10.72
CA LYS A 37 -13.48 -0.63 -10.82
C LYS A 37 -12.30 -0.03 -10.05
N MET A 38 -12.16 1.30 -10.09
CA MET A 38 -11.14 2.01 -9.31
C MET A 38 -11.42 1.93 -7.80
N ALA A 39 -12.68 2.00 -7.37
CA ALA A 39 -13.07 1.83 -5.98
C ALA A 39 -12.78 0.41 -5.47
N GLY A 40 -13.05 -0.62 -6.29
CA GLY A 40 -12.71 -2.01 -5.97
C GLY A 40 -11.19 -2.21 -5.84
N ALA A 41 -10.42 -1.75 -6.82
CA ALA A 41 -8.95 -1.82 -6.77
C ALA A 41 -8.37 -1.01 -5.60
N GLY A 42 -9.00 0.12 -5.25
CA GLY A 42 -8.65 0.91 -4.08
C GLY A 42 -8.88 0.15 -2.77
N SER A 43 -10.01 -0.57 -2.66
CA SER A 43 -10.31 -1.40 -1.48
C SER A 43 -9.28 -2.51 -1.31
N GLU A 44 -8.98 -3.27 -2.36
CA GLU A 44 -7.98 -4.36 -2.32
C GLU A 44 -6.59 -3.83 -1.94
N ARG A 45 -6.23 -2.63 -2.42
CA ARG A 45 -4.97 -1.99 -2.03
C ARG A 45 -4.94 -1.62 -0.54
N ILE A 46 -6.03 -1.08 0.00
CA ILE A 46 -6.09 -0.68 1.41
C ILE A 46 -6.05 -1.91 2.31
N GLU A 47 -6.73 -2.99 1.93
CA GLU A 47 -6.66 -4.28 2.62
C GLU A 47 -5.22 -4.80 2.69
N ALA A 48 -4.52 -4.90 1.56
CA ALA A 48 -3.12 -5.32 1.53
C ALA A 48 -2.18 -4.37 2.29
N MET A 49 -2.50 -3.07 2.35
CA MET A 49 -1.73 -2.12 3.16
C MET A 49 -1.91 -2.37 4.66
N VAL A 50 -3.11 -2.75 5.10
CA VAL A 50 -3.37 -3.14 6.49
C VAL A 50 -2.71 -4.49 6.81
N GLU A 51 -2.76 -5.45 5.89
CA GLU A 51 -2.05 -6.74 6.03
C GLU A 51 -0.54 -6.53 6.13
N ALA A 52 0.06 -5.71 5.27
CA ALA A 52 1.48 -5.38 5.32
C ALA A 52 1.88 -4.72 6.65
N HIS A 53 1.07 -3.80 7.19
CA HIS A 53 1.32 -3.22 8.51
C HIS A 53 1.19 -4.27 9.62
N GLY A 54 0.15 -5.09 9.61
CA GLY A 54 -0.03 -6.15 10.61
C GLY A 54 1.11 -7.17 10.61
N ALA A 55 1.59 -7.56 9.42
CA ALA A 55 2.75 -8.42 9.25
C ALA A 55 4.05 -7.75 9.75
N LEU A 56 4.22 -6.46 9.44
CA LEU A 56 5.36 -5.68 9.92
C LEU A 56 5.39 -5.60 11.45
N ASP A 57 4.28 -5.29 12.10
CA ASP A 57 4.18 -5.21 13.56
C ASP A 57 4.43 -6.58 14.21
N LYS A 58 3.90 -7.65 13.63
CA LYS A 58 4.14 -9.02 14.10
C LYS A 58 5.61 -9.43 13.98
N VAL A 59 6.26 -9.13 12.86
CA VAL A 59 7.68 -9.42 12.66
C VAL A 59 8.53 -8.58 13.60
N LEU A 60 8.20 -7.30 13.79
CA LEU A 60 8.91 -6.43 14.71
C LEU A 60 8.79 -6.94 16.15
N ALA A 61 7.60 -7.30 16.60
CA ALA A 61 7.38 -7.87 17.92
C ALA A 61 8.10 -9.22 18.12
N ALA A 62 8.12 -10.08 17.10
CA ALA A 62 8.76 -11.38 17.17
C ALA A 62 10.30 -11.30 17.13
N LYS A 63 10.87 -10.26 16.53
CA LYS A 63 12.32 -10.10 16.34
C LYS A 63 12.95 -9.00 17.20
N ALA A 64 12.15 -8.27 17.97
CA ALA A 64 12.61 -7.24 18.90
C ALA A 64 13.69 -7.76 19.87
N GLY A 65 14.67 -6.90 20.19
CA GLY A 65 15.77 -7.25 21.08
C GLY A 65 16.88 -8.03 20.37
N THR A 66 17.07 -9.29 20.71
CA THR A 66 18.30 -10.05 20.36
C THR A 66 18.50 -10.24 18.87
N THR A 67 17.43 -10.44 18.08
CA THR A 67 17.57 -10.67 16.64
C THR A 67 17.96 -9.39 15.91
N LEU A 68 17.29 -8.26 16.21
CA LEU A 68 17.65 -6.97 15.64
C LEU A 68 19.02 -6.47 16.11
N ALA A 69 19.39 -6.79 17.36
CA ALA A 69 20.70 -6.45 17.91
C ALA A 69 21.85 -7.20 17.22
N ASN A 70 21.60 -8.42 16.71
CA ASN A 70 22.63 -9.29 16.13
C ASN A 70 22.47 -9.52 14.62
N ILE A 71 21.58 -8.79 13.95
CA ILE A 71 21.39 -8.98 12.51
C ILE A 71 22.66 -8.51 11.78
N ASN A 72 23.25 -9.42 11.00
CA ASN A 72 24.48 -9.23 10.22
C ASN A 72 24.31 -9.60 8.74
N ALA A 73 23.12 -10.08 8.38
CA ALA A 73 22.75 -10.45 7.02
C ALA A 73 21.25 -10.23 6.84
N SER A 74 20.83 -10.03 5.59
CA SER A 74 19.42 -9.89 5.27
C SER A 74 18.64 -11.17 5.60
N GLN A 75 17.53 -11.04 6.33
CA GLN A 75 16.64 -12.14 6.68
C GLN A 75 15.25 -11.91 6.11
N THR A 76 14.69 -12.92 5.47
CA THR A 76 13.33 -12.86 4.93
C THR A 76 12.40 -13.71 5.77
N VAL A 77 11.33 -13.11 6.29
CA VAL A 77 10.27 -13.78 7.05
C VAL A 77 9.00 -13.72 6.22
N VAL A 78 8.46 -14.89 5.86
CA VAL A 78 7.18 -15.00 5.18
C VAL A 78 6.10 -15.23 6.23
N ASP A 79 5.07 -14.38 6.24
CA ASP A 79 3.93 -14.52 7.11
C ASP A 79 2.72 -15.04 6.33
N ASP A 80 2.40 -16.32 6.54
CA ASP A 80 1.25 -16.98 5.91
C ASP A 80 -0.10 -16.48 6.46
N THR A 81 -0.11 -15.85 7.64
CA THR A 81 -1.36 -15.32 8.24
C THR A 81 -1.84 -14.05 7.52
N PHE A 82 -0.90 -13.24 7.03
CA PHE A 82 -1.17 -11.95 6.40
C PHE A 82 -0.74 -11.92 4.92
N ASN A 83 -0.35 -13.07 4.36
CA ASN A 83 0.11 -13.22 2.98
C ASN A 83 1.13 -12.13 2.55
N ALA A 84 2.03 -11.79 3.48
CA ALA A 84 3.00 -10.73 3.33
C ALA A 84 4.42 -11.26 3.64
N SER A 85 5.41 -10.69 2.98
CA SER A 85 6.81 -11.05 3.18
C SER A 85 7.59 -9.85 3.72
N SER A 86 8.20 -10.01 4.88
CA SER A 86 9.03 -8.98 5.52
C SER A 86 10.51 -9.32 5.36
N THR A 87 11.28 -8.40 4.84
CA THR A 87 12.73 -8.51 4.66
C THR A 87 13.41 -7.55 5.61
N LEU A 88 14.27 -8.08 6.48
CA LEU A 88 15.04 -7.31 7.44
C LEU A 88 16.47 -7.21 6.90
N ALA A 89 16.98 -6.01 6.67
CA ALA A 89 18.32 -5.76 6.17
C ALA A 89 19.06 -4.79 7.10
N PRO A 90 20.29 -5.10 7.55
CA PRO A 90 21.11 -4.13 8.27
C PRO A 90 21.45 -2.95 7.34
N MET A 91 21.25 -1.72 7.81
CA MET A 91 21.56 -0.52 7.02
C MET A 91 23.05 -0.16 7.07
N VAL A 92 23.70 -0.49 8.18
CA VAL A 92 25.13 -0.29 8.42
C VAL A 92 25.63 -1.48 9.22
N ASP A 93 26.83 -1.97 8.87
CA ASP A 93 27.50 -3.00 9.64
C ASP A 93 28.13 -2.36 10.89
N GLY A 94 27.64 -2.78 12.05
CA GLY A 94 28.16 -2.38 13.35
C GLY A 94 27.31 -1.35 14.10
N ASP A 95 27.87 -0.88 15.19
CA ASP A 95 27.20 -0.03 16.16
C ASP A 95 27.37 1.44 15.77
N VAL A 96 26.25 2.17 15.62
CA VAL A 96 26.24 3.59 15.28
C VAL A 96 25.64 4.42 16.40
N ALA A 97 25.91 5.73 16.41
CA ALA A 97 25.23 6.63 17.34
C ALA A 97 23.71 6.64 17.07
N CYS A 98 22.92 6.46 18.13
CA CYS A 98 21.46 6.54 18.07
C CYS A 98 21.01 7.95 17.66
N GLN A 99 20.05 8.07 16.73
CA GLN A 99 19.55 9.37 16.27
C GLN A 99 18.68 10.05 17.33
N ARG A 100 18.00 9.26 18.16
CA ARG A 100 17.22 9.74 19.30
C ARG A 100 17.69 9.04 20.56
N SER A 101 18.22 9.79 21.51
CA SER A 101 18.39 9.31 22.88
C SER A 101 17.83 10.38 23.82
N SER A 102 16.77 10.04 24.56
CA SER A 102 16.13 10.92 25.54
C SER A 102 16.85 10.92 26.89
N ALA A 103 17.77 9.98 27.11
CA ALA A 103 18.54 9.83 28.33
C ALA A 103 20.05 9.94 28.03
N ALA A 104 20.73 10.86 28.70
CA ALA A 104 22.19 10.95 28.61
C ALA A 104 22.81 9.68 29.21
N SER A 105 23.28 8.77 28.36
CA SER A 105 24.08 7.63 28.82
C SER A 105 25.48 8.14 29.17
N GLY A 106 25.93 7.86 30.40
CA GLY A 106 27.31 8.15 30.78
C GLY A 106 28.27 7.46 29.82
N ALA A 107 29.27 8.17 29.32
CA ALA A 107 30.40 7.64 28.55
C ALA A 107 30.08 6.79 27.30
N ASN A 108 29.06 7.15 26.51
CA ASN A 108 28.84 6.57 25.16
C ASN A 108 28.68 5.03 25.17
N LEU A 109 28.16 4.46 26.28
CA LEU A 109 27.98 3.00 26.42
C LEU A 109 26.88 2.45 25.51
N ILE A 110 25.87 3.25 25.18
CA ILE A 110 24.73 2.82 24.36
C ILE A 110 24.95 3.27 22.92
N SER A 111 24.96 2.30 22.02
CA SER A 111 24.93 2.51 20.57
C SER A 111 23.67 1.87 19.98
N CYS A 112 23.37 2.15 18.73
CA CYS A 112 22.22 1.60 18.01
C CYS A 112 22.67 0.78 16.81
N ARG A 113 21.96 -0.31 16.56
CA ARG A 113 22.00 -1.01 15.28
C ARG A 113 20.77 -0.62 14.47
N ARG A 114 21.00 -0.20 13.22
CA ARG A 114 19.93 0.24 12.32
C ARG A 114 19.57 -0.87 11.35
N VAL A 115 18.30 -1.22 11.33
CA VAL A 115 17.74 -2.29 10.50
C VAL A 115 16.60 -1.70 9.70
N GLU A 116 16.66 -1.88 8.39
CA GLU A 116 15.55 -1.61 7.50
C GLU A 116 14.66 -2.85 7.44
N VAL A 117 13.37 -2.67 7.68
CA VAL A 117 12.37 -3.74 7.53
C VAL A 117 11.46 -3.34 6.39
N SER A 118 11.52 -4.08 5.30
CA SER A 118 10.67 -3.91 4.12
C SER A 118 9.65 -5.03 4.05
N THR A 119 8.38 -4.70 4.24
CA THR A 119 7.25 -5.64 4.18
C THR A 119 6.46 -5.45 2.90
N ASP A 120 6.38 -6.51 2.11
CA ASP A 120 5.63 -6.55 0.86
C ASP A 120 4.34 -7.34 1.01
N ALA A 121 3.22 -6.73 0.63
CA ALA A 121 1.93 -7.42 0.45
C ALA A 121 1.46 -7.24 -0.99
N SER A 122 0.97 -8.31 -1.59
CA SER A 122 0.46 -8.31 -2.96
C SER A 122 -1.07 -8.17 -2.98
N PHE A 123 -1.60 -7.43 -3.95
CA PHE A 123 -3.03 -7.22 -4.13
C PHE A 123 -3.43 -7.25 -5.61
N GLY A 124 -4.73 -7.29 -5.88
CA GLY A 124 -5.24 -7.36 -7.24
C GLY A 124 -5.25 -8.76 -7.82
N ARG A 125 -5.92 -8.88 -8.97
CA ARG A 125 -6.03 -10.14 -9.72
C ARG A 125 -4.64 -10.68 -10.06
N ASN A 126 -4.37 -11.94 -9.70
CA ASN A 126 -3.08 -12.62 -9.94
C ASN A 126 -1.86 -11.89 -9.35
N ASN A 127 -2.01 -11.19 -8.22
CA ASN A 127 -0.91 -10.52 -7.51
C ASN A 127 -0.17 -9.47 -8.37
N MET A 128 -0.90 -8.84 -9.31
CA MET A 128 -0.32 -7.81 -10.19
C MET A 128 0.03 -6.50 -9.45
N GLY A 129 -0.64 -6.22 -8.33
CA GLY A 129 -0.34 -5.10 -7.46
C GLY A 129 0.56 -5.52 -6.31
N ARG A 130 1.43 -4.61 -5.87
CA ARG A 130 2.24 -4.77 -4.65
C ARG A 130 2.26 -3.46 -3.87
N VAL A 131 2.05 -3.56 -2.58
CA VAL A 131 2.35 -2.50 -1.60
C VAL A 131 3.60 -2.93 -0.85
N SER A 132 4.57 -2.03 -0.78
CA SER A 132 5.80 -2.23 -0.01
C SER A 132 5.86 -1.16 1.07
N ILE A 133 6.05 -1.57 2.31
CA ILE A 133 6.17 -0.70 3.48
C ILE A 133 7.58 -0.85 4.02
N VAL A 134 8.35 0.22 3.94
CA VAL A 134 9.74 0.25 4.41
C VAL A 134 9.81 1.08 5.68
N THR A 135 10.29 0.49 6.76
CA THR A 135 10.51 1.16 8.04
C THR A 135 11.96 1.00 8.48
N GLY A 136 12.51 2.05 9.09
CA GLY A 136 13.82 2.01 9.74
C GLY A 136 13.64 1.80 11.25
N VAL A 137 14.25 0.75 11.78
CA VAL A 137 14.23 0.42 13.21
C VAL A 137 15.63 0.64 13.79
N GLU A 138 15.71 1.33 14.92
CA GLU A 138 16.93 1.45 15.71
C GLU A 138 16.79 0.55 16.95
N GLN A 139 17.69 -0.41 17.10
CA GLN A 139 17.77 -1.26 18.29
C GLN A 139 18.95 -0.81 19.15
N GLU A 140 18.67 -0.40 20.38
CA GLU A 140 19.70 -0.06 21.36
C GLU A 140 20.51 -1.32 21.74
N VAL A 141 21.83 -1.18 21.76
CA VAL A 141 22.83 -2.19 22.11
C VAL A 141 23.93 -1.57 22.97
N LEU A 142 24.64 -2.40 23.73
CA LEU A 142 25.86 -1.97 24.42
C LEU A 142 27.00 -1.93 23.40
N THR A 143 27.75 -0.84 23.39
CA THR A 143 28.83 -0.64 22.41
C THR A 143 29.87 -1.76 22.52
N GLY A 144 30.12 -2.47 21.41
CA GLY A 144 31.13 -3.54 21.36
C GLY A 144 30.66 -4.92 21.83
N SER A 145 29.34 -5.15 21.87
CA SER A 145 28.73 -6.48 22.11
C SER A 145 28.66 -7.35 20.87
#